data_AF-D8TQW8-F1
#
_entry.id   AF-D8TQW8-F1
#
_cell.length_a   1.000
_cell.length_b   1.000
_cell.length_c   1.000
_cell.angle_alpha   90.00
_cell.angle_beta   90.00
_cell.angle_gamma   90.00
#
_symmetry.space_group_name_H-M   'P 1'
#
loop_
_entity.id
_entity.type
_entity.pdbx_description
1 polymer ?
#
loop_
_entity_poly.entity_id
_entity_poly.type
_entity_poly.pdbx_seq_one_letter_code
_entity_poly.pdbx_strand_id
1 'polypeptide(L)'
;MVAAYKPPVECTSHTCLRGFVVQGTLRKWTTARGSGLIRNFSSLWEQLLQQGQDHHRPTHAGVGTINVTVLGKGKRRDLDIPLALDHRVEFYSGLSYPDFWQKIYSSYALVPAFGSNQYFKTRISSTVLASLTTCVPMIVTQKMLDVYSFFKEEHVFLQRPGEREVDVMMRILSMEDDVIFNRRRALCQLRQELGKLAAAVLNEALALAGVNAAADAGPGAGAAATADITVSGT
;
A
#
# COMPACT_ATOMS: atom_id res chain seq x y z
N MET A 1 9.99 13.07 -0.69
CA MET A 1 9.03 12.76 -1.79
C MET A 1 8.84 11.24 -1.82
N VAL A 2 7.61 10.74 -1.94
CA VAL A 2 7.36 9.30 -2.12
C VAL A 2 7.47 9.00 -3.61
N ALA A 3 8.50 8.24 -4.01
CA ALA A 3 8.68 7.84 -5.41
C ALA A 3 7.45 7.07 -5.90
N ALA A 4 6.93 7.42 -7.09
CA ALA A 4 5.82 6.70 -7.68
C ALA A 4 6.26 5.29 -8.05
N TYR A 5 5.45 4.29 -7.73
CA TYR A 5 5.60 2.99 -8.36
C TYR A 5 5.06 3.07 -9.80
N LYS A 6 5.85 2.61 -10.77
CA LYS A 6 5.43 2.47 -12.17
C LYS A 6 5.27 0.98 -12.47
N PRO A 7 4.04 0.47 -12.64
CA PRO A 7 3.84 -0.91 -12.99
C PRO A 7 4.33 -1.17 -14.43
N PRO A 8 4.77 -2.39 -14.76
CA PRO A 8 5.13 -2.76 -16.13
C PRO A 8 3.92 -2.75 -17.07
N VAL A 9 2.73 -3.05 -16.55
CA VAL A 9 1.44 -3.01 -17.28
C VAL A 9 0.42 -2.30 -16.40
N GLU A 10 -0.28 -1.32 -16.96
CA GLU A 10 -1.34 -0.63 -16.24
C GLU A 10 -2.53 -1.55 -15.98
N CYS A 11 -3.04 -1.47 -14.75
CA CYS A 11 -4.22 -2.19 -14.32
C CYS A 11 -5.46 -1.31 -14.51
N THR A 12 -6.40 -1.77 -15.35
CA THR A 12 -7.57 -0.99 -15.79
C THR A 12 -8.91 -1.69 -15.58
N SER A 13 -8.92 -2.96 -15.14
CA SER A 13 -10.14 -3.72 -14.82
C SER A 13 -9.91 -4.72 -13.68
N HIS A 14 -10.96 -5.33 -13.14
CA HIS A 14 -10.86 -6.36 -12.09
C HIS A 14 -9.95 -7.53 -12.48
N THR A 15 -9.76 -7.78 -13.77
CA THR A 15 -8.98 -8.92 -14.26
C THR A 15 -7.49 -8.83 -13.90
N CYS A 16 -6.98 -7.65 -13.56
CA CYS A 16 -5.62 -7.46 -13.02
C CYS A 16 -5.55 -7.37 -11.48
N LEU A 17 -6.70 -7.33 -10.79
CA LEU A 17 -6.78 -7.25 -9.33
C LEU A 17 -6.83 -8.63 -8.68
N ARG A 18 -6.16 -8.77 -7.54
CA ARG A 18 -5.89 -10.02 -6.82
C ARG A 18 -6.01 -9.74 -5.33
N GLY A 19 -7.19 -10.00 -4.79
CA GLY A 19 -7.44 -9.98 -3.34
C GLY A 19 -7.06 -8.67 -2.65
N PHE A 20 -6.78 -8.77 -1.36
CA PHE A 20 -6.50 -7.65 -0.46
C PHE A 20 -5.12 -7.83 0.16
N VAL A 21 -4.43 -6.73 0.43
CA VAL A 21 -3.06 -6.78 0.98
C VAL A 21 -3.00 -6.22 2.39
N VAL A 22 -2.45 -7.00 3.31
CA VAL A 22 -1.99 -6.51 4.61
C VAL A 22 -0.47 -6.38 4.54
N GLN A 23 0.06 -5.21 4.88
CA GLN A 23 1.51 -5.00 4.98
C GLN A 23 1.92 -4.68 6.41
N GLY A 24 3.15 -5.06 6.75
CA GLY A 24 3.78 -4.68 8.00
C GLY A 24 4.77 -5.72 8.51
N THR A 25 5.51 -5.36 9.55
CA THR A 25 6.31 -6.37 10.26
C THR A 25 5.40 -7.17 11.19
N LEU A 26 5.55 -8.49 11.20
CA LEU A 26 4.92 -9.41 12.17
C LEU A 26 5.62 -9.30 13.54
N ARG A 27 5.71 -8.06 14.05
CA ARG A 27 6.28 -7.76 15.36
C ARG A 27 5.20 -7.92 16.40
N LYS A 28 5.53 -8.67 17.45
CA LYS A 28 4.80 -8.61 18.71
C LYS A 28 5.20 -7.31 19.43
N TRP A 29 4.23 -6.62 20.01
CA TRP A 29 4.45 -5.58 20.99
C TRP A 29 4.15 -6.16 22.37
N THR A 30 4.89 -5.69 23.37
CA THR A 30 4.68 -6.04 24.77
C THR A 30 4.80 -4.75 25.59
N THR A 31 3.85 -4.53 26.48
CA THR A 31 3.87 -3.47 27.51
C THR A 31 3.55 -4.09 28.85
N ALA A 32 3.74 -3.35 29.95
CA ALA A 32 3.29 -3.78 31.27
C ALA A 32 1.78 -4.09 31.36
N ARG A 33 0.98 -3.63 30.38
CA ARG A 33 -0.48 -3.79 30.35
C ARG A 33 -0.98 -4.79 29.30
N GLY A 34 -0.08 -5.52 28.62
CA GLY A 34 -0.45 -6.54 27.65
C GLY A 34 0.54 -6.70 26.50
N SER A 35 0.32 -7.74 25.69
CA SER A 35 1.09 -8.04 24.48
C SER A 35 0.17 -8.40 23.32
N GLY A 36 0.67 -8.30 22.08
CA GLY A 36 -0.08 -8.65 20.89
C GLY A 36 0.71 -8.38 19.62
N LEU A 37 0.13 -8.61 18.44
CA LEU A 37 0.76 -8.21 17.17
C LEU A 37 0.46 -6.74 16.87
N ILE A 38 1.40 -6.05 16.22
CA ILE A 38 1.20 -4.66 15.77
C ILE A 38 0.04 -4.55 14.78
N ARG A 39 -0.24 -5.64 14.07
CA ARG A 39 -1.38 -5.82 13.17
C ARG A 39 -2.34 -6.84 13.77
N ASN A 40 -3.64 -6.56 13.75
CA ASN A 40 -4.66 -7.46 14.29
C ASN A 40 -5.08 -8.52 13.25
N PHE A 41 -4.19 -9.49 12.98
CA PHE A 41 -4.50 -10.59 12.05
C PHE A 41 -5.58 -11.53 12.59
N SER A 42 -5.62 -11.76 13.90
CA SER A 42 -6.58 -12.67 14.54
C SER A 42 -8.03 -12.25 14.26
N SER A 43 -8.36 -10.98 14.45
CA SER A 43 -9.72 -10.48 14.15
C SER A 43 -10.06 -10.59 12.66
N LEU A 44 -9.09 -10.37 11.76
CA LEU A 44 -9.30 -10.54 10.33
C LEU A 44 -9.61 -12.01 9.98
N TRP A 45 -8.88 -12.96 10.56
CA TRP A 45 -9.14 -14.39 10.34
C TRP A 45 -10.49 -14.83 10.87
N GLU A 46 -10.87 -14.38 12.07
CA GLU A 46 -12.19 -14.66 12.65
C GLU A 46 -13.33 -14.14 11.76
N GLN A 47 -13.20 -12.91 11.24
CA GLN A 47 -14.19 -12.34 10.33
C GLN A 47 -14.29 -13.15 9.01
N LEU A 48 -13.17 -13.61 8.45
CA LEU A 48 -13.15 -14.41 7.22
C LEU A 48 -13.75 -15.80 7.43
N LEU A 49 -13.55 -16.43 8.60
CA LEU A 49 -14.20 -17.69 8.95
C LEU A 49 -15.72 -17.52 9.05
N GLN A 50 -16.18 -16.48 9.75
CA GLN A 50 -17.60 -16.20 9.93
C GLN A 50 -18.30 -15.86 8.61
N GLN A 51 -17.62 -15.18 7.69
CA GLN A 51 -18.15 -14.92 6.34
C GLN A 51 -18.57 -16.20 5.62
N GLY A 52 -17.80 -17.29 5.78
CA GLY A 52 -18.13 -18.59 5.19
C GLY A 52 -19.29 -19.33 5.86
N GLN A 53 -19.72 -18.91 7.06
CA GLN A 53 -20.74 -19.57 7.88
C GLN A 53 -22.07 -18.80 7.94
N ASP A 54 -22.06 -17.50 7.65
CA ASP A 54 -23.26 -16.65 7.64
C ASP A 54 -24.15 -16.95 6.43
N HIS A 55 -25.01 -17.97 6.54
CA HIS A 55 -26.04 -18.30 5.54
C HIS A 55 -27.17 -17.25 5.44
N HIS A 56 -27.28 -16.34 6.41
CA HIS A 56 -28.36 -15.34 6.51
C HIS A 56 -28.00 -13.97 5.94
N ARG A 57 -26.72 -13.76 5.62
CA ARG A 57 -26.28 -12.53 4.95
C ARG A 57 -26.49 -12.73 3.46
N PRO A 58 -27.10 -11.77 2.72
CA PRO A 58 -27.27 -11.91 1.28
C PRO A 58 -25.91 -12.22 0.66
N THR A 59 -25.74 -13.46 0.23
CA THR A 59 -24.66 -13.84 -0.65
C THR A 59 -24.96 -13.10 -1.93
N HIS A 60 -24.17 -12.06 -2.20
CA HIS A 60 -24.18 -11.46 -3.53
C HIS A 60 -23.78 -12.59 -4.49
N ALA A 61 -24.78 -13.18 -5.15
CA ALA A 61 -24.59 -14.32 -6.03
C ALA A 61 -23.55 -13.93 -7.09
N GLY A 62 -22.40 -14.62 -7.10
CA GLY A 62 -21.29 -14.34 -8.02
C GLY A 62 -20.12 -13.54 -7.43
N VAL A 63 -20.17 -13.09 -6.17
CA VAL A 63 -19.04 -12.38 -5.55
C VAL A 63 -17.94 -13.38 -5.18
N GLY A 64 -16.75 -13.13 -5.73
CA GLY A 64 -15.60 -14.01 -5.59
C GLY A 64 -15.13 -14.19 -4.14
N THR A 65 -14.32 -15.24 -3.93
CA THR A 65 -13.68 -15.52 -2.64
C THR A 65 -12.70 -14.41 -2.26
N ILE A 66 -12.73 -13.99 -0.99
CA ILE A 66 -11.70 -13.08 -0.46
C ILE A 66 -10.37 -13.83 -0.31
N ASN A 67 -9.36 -13.35 -1.04
CA ASN A 67 -7.97 -13.74 -0.89
C ASN A 67 -7.19 -12.62 -0.19
N VAL A 68 -6.30 -12.99 0.72
CA VAL A 68 -5.46 -12.04 1.48
C VAL A 68 -3.99 -12.35 1.22
N THR A 69 -3.24 -11.34 0.79
CA THR A 69 -1.78 -11.41 0.71
C THR A 69 -1.17 -10.64 1.87
N VAL A 70 -0.33 -11.30 2.65
CA VAL A 70 0.42 -10.68 3.75
C VAL A 70 1.86 -10.43 3.32
N LEU A 71 2.27 -9.17 3.35
CA LEU A 71 3.61 -8.73 2.94
C LEU A 71 4.40 -8.16 4.12
N GLY A 72 5.60 -8.71 4.37
CA GLY A 72 6.55 -8.08 5.26
C GLY A 72 7.51 -9.02 5.97
N LYS A 73 8.20 -8.49 6.98
CA LYS A 73 9.19 -9.23 7.76
C LYS A 73 8.50 -10.04 8.87
N GLY A 74 8.86 -11.31 9.01
CA GLY A 74 8.30 -12.24 10.00
C GLY A 74 8.33 -13.67 9.48
N LYS A 75 7.65 -14.60 10.17
CA LYS A 75 7.45 -15.97 9.70
C LYS A 75 5.96 -16.23 9.51
N ARG A 76 5.59 -16.97 8.47
CA ARG A 76 4.19 -17.33 8.18
C ARG A 76 3.48 -17.93 9.39
N ARG A 77 4.16 -18.80 10.14
CA ARG A 77 3.62 -19.44 11.35
C ARG A 77 3.20 -18.46 12.44
N ASP A 78 3.76 -17.25 12.46
CA ASP A 78 3.42 -16.23 13.44
C ASP A 78 2.10 -15.50 13.11
N LEU A 79 1.47 -15.84 11.98
CA LEU A 79 0.17 -15.31 11.57
C LEU A 79 -1.00 -16.11 12.14
N ASP A 80 -0.75 -17.30 12.70
CA ASP A 80 -1.77 -18.19 13.27
C ASP A 80 -2.98 -18.37 12.32
N ILE A 81 -2.70 -18.58 11.03
CA ILE A 81 -3.74 -18.72 10.00
C ILE A 81 -4.52 -20.01 10.26
N PRO A 82 -5.85 -19.95 10.42
CA PRO A 82 -6.68 -21.15 10.55
C PRO A 82 -6.56 -22.06 9.33
N LEU A 83 -6.55 -23.37 9.52
CA LEU A 83 -6.41 -24.36 8.43
C LEU A 83 -7.44 -24.15 7.31
N ALA A 84 -8.67 -23.79 7.67
CA ALA A 84 -9.76 -23.52 6.71
C ALA A 84 -9.49 -22.30 5.80
N LEU A 85 -8.57 -21.40 6.18
CA LEU A 85 -8.19 -20.22 5.41
C LEU A 85 -6.83 -20.34 4.71
N ASP A 86 -6.08 -21.43 4.93
CA ASP A 86 -4.68 -21.53 4.48
C ASP A 86 -4.53 -21.31 2.96
N HIS A 87 -5.46 -21.88 2.17
CA HIS A 87 -5.52 -21.75 0.71
C HIS A 87 -5.90 -20.34 0.20
N ARG A 88 -6.38 -19.46 1.08
CA ARG A 88 -6.80 -18.07 0.75
C ARG A 88 -5.77 -17.04 1.18
N VAL A 89 -4.73 -17.46 1.89
CA VAL A 89 -3.73 -16.56 2.47
C VAL A 89 -2.35 -16.83 1.88
N GLU A 90 -1.84 -15.87 1.13
CA GLU A 90 -0.45 -15.86 0.68
C GLU A 90 0.42 -15.08 1.67
N PHE A 91 1.64 -15.56 1.94
CA PHE A 91 2.61 -14.82 2.76
C PHE A 91 3.91 -14.67 2.00
N TYR A 92 4.40 -13.43 1.89
CA TYR A 92 5.69 -13.14 1.28
C TYR A 92 6.57 -12.32 2.22
N SER A 93 7.78 -12.84 2.45
CA SER A 93 8.85 -12.16 3.19
C SER A 93 10.07 -11.96 2.32
N GLY A 94 10.68 -10.78 2.37
CA GLY A 94 11.95 -10.51 1.68
C GLY A 94 11.84 -10.41 0.16
N LEU A 95 10.68 -9.99 -0.37
CA LEU A 95 10.53 -9.68 -1.79
C LEU A 95 11.49 -8.58 -2.24
N SER A 96 11.89 -8.65 -3.51
CA SER A 96 12.55 -7.51 -4.16
C SER A 96 11.64 -6.29 -4.11
N TYR A 97 12.23 -5.09 -4.19
CA TYR A 97 11.44 -3.86 -4.14
C TYR A 97 10.39 -3.79 -5.27
N PRO A 98 10.70 -4.12 -6.54
CA PRO A 98 9.68 -4.19 -7.59
C PRO A 98 8.56 -5.20 -7.30
N ASP A 99 8.88 -6.41 -6.86
CA ASP A 99 7.87 -7.46 -6.62
C ASP A 99 6.96 -7.10 -5.44
N PHE A 100 7.52 -6.49 -4.41
CA PHE A 100 6.76 -6.00 -3.25
C PHE A 100 5.68 -5.00 -3.69
N TRP A 101 6.04 -4.02 -4.52
CA TRP A 101 5.09 -3.03 -5.01
C TRP A 101 4.13 -3.59 -6.04
N GLN A 102 4.55 -4.52 -6.89
CA GLN A 102 3.66 -5.20 -7.83
C GLN A 102 2.54 -5.95 -7.09
N LYS A 103 2.86 -6.63 -5.98
CA LYS A 103 1.87 -7.32 -5.15
C LYS A 103 0.84 -6.36 -4.55
N ILE A 104 1.29 -5.18 -4.09
CA ILE A 104 0.37 -4.14 -3.61
C ILE A 104 -0.46 -3.57 -4.76
N TYR A 105 0.18 -3.17 -5.85
CA TYR A 105 -0.46 -2.57 -7.02
C TYR A 105 -1.55 -3.46 -7.61
N SER A 106 -1.34 -4.77 -7.62
CA SER A 106 -2.30 -5.75 -8.14
C SER A 106 -3.41 -6.09 -7.16
N SER A 107 -3.55 -5.41 -6.01
CA SER A 107 -4.62 -5.68 -5.04
C SER A 107 -5.80 -4.71 -5.19
N TYR A 108 -6.98 -5.13 -4.72
CA TYR A 108 -8.16 -4.26 -4.64
C TYR A 108 -7.95 -3.11 -3.67
N ALA A 109 -7.46 -3.44 -2.48
CA ALA A 109 -7.20 -2.46 -1.43
C ALA A 109 -6.14 -2.97 -0.44
N LEU A 110 -5.50 -2.00 0.20
CA LEU A 110 -4.69 -2.22 1.39
C LEU A 110 -5.58 -2.30 2.63
N VAL A 111 -5.28 -3.25 3.50
CA VAL A 111 -5.98 -3.46 4.77
C VAL A 111 -5.02 -3.06 5.89
N PRO A 112 -5.23 -1.91 6.55
CA PRO A 112 -4.30 -1.43 7.57
C PRO A 112 -4.20 -2.36 8.78
N ALA A 113 -5.31 -3.02 9.17
CA ALA A 113 -5.41 -3.97 10.28
C ALA A 113 -4.69 -3.49 11.55
N PHE A 114 -4.85 -2.21 11.93
CA PHE A 114 -4.07 -1.61 13.01
C PHE A 114 -4.46 -2.21 14.37
N GLY A 115 -3.52 -2.93 14.99
CA GLY A 115 -3.68 -3.49 16.34
C GLY A 115 -3.35 -2.51 17.47
N SER A 116 -3.02 -1.25 17.15
CA SER A 116 -2.59 -0.26 18.14
C SER A 116 -3.12 1.14 17.83
N ASN A 117 -3.57 1.83 18.88
CA ASN A 117 -4.02 3.22 18.80
C ASN A 117 -2.89 4.23 18.47
N GLN A 118 -1.62 3.83 18.52
CA GLN A 118 -0.50 4.73 18.21
C GLN A 118 -0.54 5.28 16.78
N TYR A 119 -1.13 4.54 15.84
CA TYR A 119 -1.32 4.99 14.46
C TYR A 119 -2.28 6.16 14.29
N PHE A 120 -3.05 6.49 15.33
CA PHE A 120 -3.95 7.64 15.36
C PHE A 120 -3.36 8.87 16.07
N LYS A 121 -2.19 8.75 16.70
CA LYS A 121 -1.65 9.80 17.57
C LYS A 121 -0.22 10.22 17.24
N THR A 122 0.67 9.26 16.97
CA THR A 122 2.11 9.53 17.01
C THR A 122 2.91 8.85 15.89
N ARG A 123 2.27 8.07 15.02
CA ARG A 123 2.98 7.30 13.99
C ARG A 123 2.30 7.40 12.63
N ILE A 124 3.06 7.88 11.64
CA ILE A 124 2.71 7.72 10.23
C ILE A 124 2.82 6.24 9.88
N SER A 125 1.75 5.67 9.35
CA SER A 125 1.74 4.27 8.92
C SER A 125 2.45 4.10 7.58
N SER A 126 3.33 3.11 7.48
CA SER A 126 3.90 2.69 6.19
C SER A 126 2.81 2.22 5.22
N THR A 127 1.62 1.80 5.70
CA THR A 127 0.48 1.45 4.84
C THR A 127 -0.05 2.67 4.11
N VAL A 128 -0.07 3.85 4.76
CA VAL A 128 -0.47 5.12 4.14
C VAL A 128 0.51 5.49 3.04
N LEU A 129 1.81 5.39 3.33
CA LEU A 129 2.85 5.62 2.32
C LEU A 129 2.73 4.63 1.15
N ALA A 130 2.49 3.35 1.44
CA ALA A 130 2.34 2.33 0.41
C ALA A 130 1.11 2.56 -0.49
N SER A 131 0.00 3.00 0.10
CA SER A 131 -1.22 3.40 -0.60
C SER A 131 -0.95 4.54 -1.57
N LEU A 132 -0.30 5.60 -1.09
CA LEU A 132 0.12 6.72 -1.94
C LEU A 132 1.08 6.22 -3.04
N THR A 133 2.17 5.53 -2.71
CA THR A 133 3.18 5.02 -3.67
C THR A 133 2.56 4.28 -4.86
N THR A 134 1.55 3.44 -4.61
CA THR A 134 0.97 2.52 -5.59
C THR A 134 -0.38 2.96 -6.13
N CYS A 135 -0.93 4.05 -5.62
CA CYS A 135 -2.30 4.49 -5.89
C CYS A 135 -3.34 3.39 -5.61
N VAL A 136 -3.11 2.61 -4.55
CA VAL A 136 -4.03 1.55 -4.09
C VAL A 136 -4.77 2.07 -2.85
N PRO A 137 -6.10 2.24 -2.90
CA PRO A 137 -6.90 2.70 -1.77
C PRO A 137 -6.77 1.79 -0.56
N MET A 138 -6.96 2.38 0.62
CA MET A 138 -7.03 1.63 1.88
C MET A 138 -8.48 1.43 2.30
N ILE A 139 -8.76 0.32 3.01
CA ILE A 139 -9.95 0.19 3.83
C ILE A 139 -9.71 0.95 5.14
N VAL A 140 -10.54 1.94 5.46
CA VAL A 140 -10.30 2.83 6.60
C VAL A 140 -11.57 3.13 7.37
N THR A 141 -11.45 3.42 8.66
CA THR A 141 -12.55 3.94 9.49
C THR A 141 -12.62 5.47 9.41
N GLN A 142 -13.75 6.05 9.83
CA GLN A 142 -13.89 7.52 9.92
C GLN A 142 -12.77 8.14 10.76
N LYS A 143 -12.47 7.54 11.92
CA LYS A 143 -11.38 7.97 12.80
C LYS A 143 -10.02 8.03 12.09
N MET A 144 -9.75 7.13 11.15
CA MET A 144 -8.50 7.13 10.39
C MET A 144 -8.49 8.29 9.38
N LEU A 145 -9.63 8.54 8.73
CA LEU A 145 -9.81 9.66 7.81
C LEU A 145 -9.65 11.01 8.53
N ASP A 146 -10.17 11.13 9.75
CA ASP A 146 -10.04 12.34 10.58
C ASP A 146 -8.58 12.61 10.96
N VAL A 147 -7.78 11.56 11.24
CA VAL A 147 -6.35 11.69 11.58
C VAL A 147 -5.51 12.02 10.35
N TYR A 148 -5.75 11.34 9.23
CA TYR A 148 -5.06 11.57 7.97
C TYR A 148 -5.91 12.47 7.07
N SER A 149 -6.16 13.70 7.54
CA SER A 149 -7.14 14.65 6.97
C SER A 149 -6.86 15.13 5.55
N PHE A 150 -5.68 14.81 5.00
CA PHE A 150 -5.40 15.02 3.58
C PHE A 150 -6.09 13.97 2.68
N PHE A 151 -6.51 12.83 3.23
CA PHE A 151 -7.42 11.93 2.55
C PHE A 151 -8.86 12.45 2.63
N LYS A 152 -9.63 12.07 1.63
CA LYS A 152 -11.06 12.29 1.50
C LYS A 152 -11.70 10.95 1.18
N GLU A 153 -13.02 10.86 1.29
CA GLU A 153 -13.72 9.61 0.99
C GLU A 153 -13.39 9.08 -0.40
N GLU A 154 -13.22 9.93 -1.41
CA GLU A 154 -12.85 9.54 -2.79
C GLU A 154 -11.48 8.86 -2.91
N HIS A 155 -10.59 8.98 -1.92
CA HIS A 155 -9.26 8.40 -1.92
C HIS A 155 -9.17 7.00 -1.28
N VAL A 156 -10.23 6.58 -0.58
CA VAL A 156 -10.23 5.41 0.30
C VAL A 156 -11.50 4.58 0.14
N PHE A 157 -11.54 3.40 0.76
CA PHE A 157 -12.79 2.68 1.01
C PHE A 157 -13.18 2.86 2.48
N LEU A 158 -14.11 3.78 2.72
CA LEU A 158 -14.60 4.05 4.07
C LEU A 158 -15.47 2.87 4.58
N GLN A 159 -15.13 2.38 5.76
CA GLN A 159 -15.91 1.43 6.54
C GLN A 159 -17.09 2.16 7.17
N ARG A 160 -18.31 1.72 6.84
CA ARG A 160 -19.56 2.32 7.31
C ARG A 160 -19.88 1.86 8.74
N PRO A 161 -20.73 2.60 9.49
CA PRO A 161 -21.21 2.14 10.79
C PRO A 161 -21.79 0.72 10.71
N GLY A 162 -21.34 -0.17 11.58
CA GLY A 162 -21.76 -1.58 11.62
C GLY A 162 -21.04 -2.52 10.64
N GLU A 163 -20.27 -2.01 9.68
CA GLU A 163 -19.41 -2.86 8.83
C GLU A 163 -18.17 -3.29 9.62
N ARG A 164 -17.72 -4.51 9.38
CA ARG A 164 -16.38 -5.02 9.72
C ARG A 164 -15.47 -4.93 8.49
N GLU A 165 -14.17 -5.15 8.65
CA GLU A 165 -13.20 -5.04 7.53
C GLU A 165 -13.57 -5.99 6.37
N VAL A 166 -13.95 -7.23 6.68
CA VAL A 166 -14.39 -8.23 5.69
C VAL A 166 -15.69 -7.81 4.99
N ASP A 167 -16.58 -7.07 5.66
CA ASP A 167 -17.82 -6.58 5.03
C ASP A 167 -17.48 -5.54 3.95
N VAL A 168 -16.50 -4.68 4.22
CA VAL A 168 -15.99 -3.73 3.21
C VAL A 168 -15.31 -4.47 2.06
N MET A 169 -14.53 -5.52 2.34
CA MET A 169 -13.90 -6.34 1.29
C MET A 169 -14.93 -6.95 0.34
N MET A 170 -15.99 -7.56 0.88
CA MET A 170 -17.09 -8.11 0.07
C MET A 170 -17.77 -7.02 -0.77
N ARG A 171 -18.03 -5.85 -0.16
CA ARG A 171 -18.60 -4.71 -0.88
C ARG A 171 -17.70 -4.26 -2.03
N ILE A 172 -16.37 -4.19 -1.83
CA ILE A 172 -15.40 -3.84 -2.87
C ILE A 172 -15.42 -4.85 -4.01
N LEU A 173 -15.43 -6.16 -3.72
CA LEU A 173 -15.49 -7.21 -4.73
C LEU A 173 -16.76 -7.17 -5.60
N SER A 174 -17.78 -6.45 -5.15
CA SER A 174 -19.07 -6.28 -5.83
C SER A 174 -19.21 -4.91 -6.52
N MET A 175 -18.19 -4.04 -6.41
CA MET A 175 -18.23 -2.73 -7.07
C MET A 175 -17.95 -2.88 -8.56
N GLU A 176 -18.44 -1.94 -9.35
CA GLU A 176 -18.05 -1.80 -10.75
C GLU A 176 -16.59 -1.31 -10.86
N ASP A 177 -15.95 -1.64 -12.00
CA ASP A 177 -14.58 -1.24 -12.31
C ASP A 177 -14.38 0.27 -12.14
N ASP A 178 -15.32 1.07 -12.66
CA ASP A 178 -15.24 2.52 -12.65
C ASP A 178 -15.12 3.08 -11.23
N VAL A 179 -15.88 2.54 -10.26
CA VAL A 179 -15.84 2.95 -8.85
C VAL A 179 -14.47 2.70 -8.26
N ILE A 180 -13.88 1.52 -8.49
CA ILE A 180 -12.56 1.17 -7.94
C ILE A 180 -11.47 2.02 -8.60
N PHE A 181 -11.45 2.09 -9.93
CA PHE A 181 -10.39 2.78 -10.65
C PHE A 181 -10.50 4.31 -10.56
N ASN A 182 -11.69 4.88 -10.36
CA ASN A 182 -11.85 6.29 -10.02
C ASN A 182 -11.16 6.63 -8.70
N ARG A 183 -11.31 5.79 -7.66
CA ARG A 183 -10.62 5.99 -6.38
C ARG A 183 -9.10 5.89 -6.52
N ARG A 184 -8.63 4.93 -7.32
CA ARG A 184 -7.18 4.80 -7.64
C ARG A 184 -6.65 6.05 -8.33
N ARG A 185 -7.38 6.58 -9.33
CA ARG A 185 -7.02 7.83 -10.03
C ARG A 185 -6.99 9.03 -9.08
N ALA A 186 -8.03 9.21 -8.26
CA ALA A 186 -8.10 10.29 -7.28
C ALA A 186 -6.93 10.22 -6.28
N LEU A 187 -6.62 9.02 -5.78
CA LEU A 187 -5.47 8.81 -4.89
C LEU A 187 -4.12 9.12 -5.56
N CYS A 188 -4.01 8.80 -6.85
CA CYS A 188 -2.85 9.16 -7.67
C CYS A 188 -2.69 10.67 -7.86
N GLN A 189 -3.79 11.39 -8.04
CA GLN A 189 -3.81 12.85 -8.11
C GLN A 189 -3.40 13.46 -6.76
N LEU A 190 -3.99 13.00 -5.66
CA LEU A 190 -3.61 13.42 -4.30
C LEU A 190 -2.11 13.23 -4.04
N ARG A 191 -1.54 12.08 -4.42
CA ARG A 191 -0.09 11.85 -4.30
C ARG A 191 0.72 12.93 -5.04
N GLN A 192 0.30 13.30 -6.25
CA GLN A 192 0.99 14.32 -7.04
C GLN A 192 0.89 15.70 -6.36
N GLU A 193 -0.28 16.06 -5.83
CA GLU A 193 -0.50 17.30 -5.09
C GLU A 193 0.38 17.37 -3.84
N LEU A 194 0.35 16.33 -3.01
CA LEU A 194 1.23 16.21 -1.83
C LEU A 194 2.71 16.27 -2.22
N GLY A 195 3.08 15.68 -3.35
CA GLY A 195 4.44 15.73 -3.89
C GLY A 195 4.88 17.15 -4.27
N LYS A 196 4.00 17.93 -4.91
CA LYS A 196 4.25 19.33 -5.26
C LYS A 196 4.39 20.20 -4.00
N LEU A 197 3.49 20.02 -3.04
CA LEU A 197 3.54 20.73 -1.75
C LEU A 197 4.84 20.43 -1.00
N ALA A 198 5.22 19.15 -0.91
CA ALA A 198 6.47 18.76 -0.26
C ALA A 198 7.70 19.34 -0.97
N ALA A 199 7.71 19.36 -2.31
CA ALA A 199 8.81 19.97 -3.07
C ALA A 199 8.92 21.48 -2.81
N ALA A 200 7.80 22.20 -2.75
CA ALA A 200 7.79 23.62 -2.43
C ALA A 200 8.39 23.90 -1.05
N VAL A 201 7.96 23.17 -0.01
CA VAL A 201 8.49 23.32 1.36
C VAL A 201 9.99 23.01 1.41
N LEU A 202 10.44 21.95 0.73
CA LEU A 202 11.86 21.60 0.70
C LEU A 202 12.70 22.66 -0.04
N ASN A 203 12.21 23.19 -1.16
CA ASN A 203 12.91 24.23 -1.90
C ASN A 203 13.02 25.53 -1.10
N GLU A 204 11.96 25.91 -0.39
CA GLU A 204 11.98 27.06 0.52
C GLU A 204 12.98 26.85 1.67
N ALA A 205 12.97 25.67 2.29
CA ALA A 205 13.93 25.34 3.35
C ALA A 205 15.38 25.35 2.86
N LEU A 206 15.65 24.85 1.64
CA LEU A 206 16.99 24.88 1.03
C LEU A 206 17.44 26.30 0.73
N ALA A 207 16.54 27.16 0.22
CA ALA A 207 16.83 28.57 -0.01
C ALA A 207 17.17 29.30 1.29
N LEU A 208 16.43 29.04 2.37
CA LEU A 208 16.71 29.59 3.71
C LEU A 208 18.02 29.09 4.30
N ALA A 209 18.40 27.84 4.02
CA ALA A 209 19.66 27.25 4.47
C ALA A 209 20.89 27.75 3.68
N GLY A 210 20.71 28.62 2.68
CA GLY A 210 21.80 29.12 1.84
C GLY A 210 22.42 28.04 0.95
N VAL A 211 21.75 26.89 0.80
CA VAL A 211 22.19 25.82 -0.10
C VAL A 211 21.76 26.20 -1.51
N ASN A 212 22.57 27.01 -2.17
CA ASN A 212 22.44 27.24 -3.60
C ASN A 212 22.76 25.91 -4.31
N ALA A 213 21.77 25.30 -4.96
CA ALA A 213 21.94 24.11 -5.79
C ALA A 213 22.77 24.34 -7.07
N ALA A 214 23.66 25.34 -7.07
CA ALA A 214 24.49 25.76 -8.18
C ALA A 214 25.96 25.83 -7.74
N ALA A 215 26.54 24.68 -7.39
CA ALA A 215 27.98 24.49 -7.28
C ALA A 215 28.33 22.99 -7.28
N ASP A 216 27.99 22.27 -8.35
CA ASP A 216 28.62 20.96 -8.66
C ASP A 216 28.48 20.57 -10.15
N ALA A 217 28.36 21.57 -11.04
CA ALA A 217 28.72 21.39 -12.44
C ALA A 217 30.22 21.71 -12.56
N GLY A 218 31.06 20.72 -12.25
CA GLY A 218 32.50 20.83 -12.47
C GLY A 218 32.80 21.15 -13.94
N PRO A 219 33.68 22.14 -14.24
CA PRO A 219 34.08 22.44 -15.61
C PRO A 219 35.20 21.47 -16.00
N GLY A 220 34.95 20.59 -16.98
CA GLY A 220 36.01 19.68 -17.42
C GLY A 220 35.60 18.59 -18.41
N ALA A 221 34.81 18.91 -19.42
CA ALA A 221 34.68 18.04 -20.60
C ALA A 221 34.84 18.89 -21.87
N GLY A 222 36.06 19.40 -22.06
CA GLY A 222 36.50 20.01 -23.31
C GLY A 222 37.23 18.98 -24.17
N ALA A 223 36.63 18.69 -25.32
CA ALA A 223 37.26 18.40 -26.62
C ALA A 223 38.33 17.29 -26.76
N ALA A 224 37.92 16.25 -27.50
CA ALA A 224 38.56 15.71 -28.70
C ALA A 224 40.04 15.25 -28.64
N ALA A 225 40.23 13.93 -28.69
CA ALA A 225 41.32 13.31 -29.43
C ALA A 225 40.79 12.04 -30.12
N THR A 226 40.36 12.19 -31.36
CA THR A 226 40.24 11.12 -32.34
C THR A 226 41.65 10.66 -32.72
N ALA A 227 42.00 9.40 -32.45
CA ALA A 227 43.13 8.74 -33.05
C ALA A 227 42.62 7.46 -33.72
N ASP A 228 42.43 7.57 -35.04
CA ASP A 228 42.35 6.44 -35.96
C ASP A 228 43.61 5.58 -35.83
N ILE A 229 43.43 4.26 -35.72
CA ILE A 229 44.50 3.28 -35.91
C ILE A 229 44.06 2.34 -37.04
N THR A 230 44.68 2.55 -38.20
CA THR A 230 44.89 1.63 -39.32
C THR A 230 46.30 1.97 -39.84
N VAL A 231 47.24 1.08 -40.17
CA VAL A 231 47.19 -0.31 -40.66
C VAL A 231 48.63 -0.87 -40.78
N SER A 232 48.78 -2.20 -40.65
CA SER A 232 49.74 -3.16 -41.29
C SER A 232 51.24 -3.30 -40.97
N GLY A 233 51.66 -4.58 -41.05
CA GLY A 233 52.99 -5.11 -41.43
C GLY A 233 53.88 -5.40 -40.22
N THR A 234 54.37 -6.61 -39.95
CA THR A 234 54.75 -7.78 -40.78
C THR A 234 54.71 -9.05 -39.94
#